data_AF-A0A3N5F9X9-F1
#
_entry.id   AF-A0A3N5F9X9-F1
#
_cell.length_a   1.000
_cell.length_b   1.000
_cell.length_c   1.000
_cell.angle_alpha   90.00
_cell.angle_beta   90.00
_cell.angle_gamma   90.00
#
_symmetry.space_group_name_H-M   'P 1'
#
loop_
_entity.id
_entity.type
_entity.pdbx_description
1 polymer ?
#
loop_
_entity_poly.entity_id
_entity_poly.type
_entity_poly.pdbx_seq_one_letter_code
_entity_poly.pdbx_strand_id
1 'polypeptide(L)'
;MTEGYTSSVMRLCLALLFLWSPPAAGTVSGKVGAPEGAAQKRLRAKLYGGDAVAGRKDADPTLAVVWLEGVAAPAKTESKNAVIRQDGLEFRPRALAITVGSKVDFPNDDDLFHNVFSFSKSNRIELGSYPKGESKSVVFDKKGLVDLRCEVHKHMRAFIHVFDHPYFAVAAADGGYSIPNVPPGKYTLVVWKEFFDPVRRDVEVNADGAKVDVTLSALLDRPADLTVGAACCDAR
;
A
#
# COMPACT_ATOMS: atom_id res chain seq x y z
N MET A 1 -44.06 -77.11 -8.87
CA MET A 1 -43.89 -76.28 -10.10
C MET A 1 -44.14 -74.84 -9.68
N THR A 2 -43.18 -74.27 -8.95
CA THR A 2 -42.18 -73.25 -9.40
C THR A 2 -42.76 -71.84 -9.44
N GLU A 3 -42.51 -71.12 -8.35
CA GLU A 3 -42.58 -69.66 -8.18
C GLU A 3 -41.55 -68.93 -9.06
N GLY A 4 -41.75 -67.63 -9.27
CA GLY A 4 -40.69 -66.73 -9.75
C GLY A 4 -41.19 -65.39 -10.27
N TYR A 5 -41.59 -64.49 -9.36
CA TYR A 5 -41.80 -63.06 -9.63
C TYR A 5 -40.62 -62.29 -9.02
N THR A 6 -39.78 -61.66 -9.83
CA THR A 6 -38.75 -60.72 -9.32
C THR A 6 -38.80 -59.42 -10.10
N SER A 7 -39.38 -58.41 -9.45
CA SER A 7 -39.32 -56.99 -9.84
C SER A 7 -37.99 -56.41 -9.38
N SER A 8 -37.22 -55.86 -10.31
CA SER A 8 -35.97 -55.15 -10.05
C SER A 8 -36.27 -53.68 -9.75
N VAL A 9 -36.13 -53.29 -8.48
CA VAL A 9 -36.30 -51.89 -8.05
C VAL A 9 -34.94 -51.20 -8.12
N MET A 10 -34.71 -50.44 -9.19
CA MET A 10 -33.52 -49.60 -9.33
C MET A 10 -33.65 -48.37 -8.40
N ARG A 11 -32.86 -48.36 -7.32
CA ARG A 11 -32.76 -47.20 -6.42
C ARG A 11 -31.96 -46.09 -7.09
N LEU A 12 -32.64 -45.02 -7.46
CA LEU A 12 -32.04 -43.78 -7.95
C LEU A 12 -31.50 -42.98 -6.75
N CYS A 13 -30.20 -43.05 -6.49
CA CYS A 13 -29.52 -42.13 -5.57
C CYS A 13 -29.35 -40.77 -6.24
N LEU A 14 -30.29 -39.85 -5.98
CA LEU A 14 -30.18 -38.45 -6.39
C LEU A 14 -29.12 -37.76 -5.51
N ALA A 15 -27.90 -37.59 -6.04
CA ALA A 15 -26.88 -36.78 -5.40
C ALA A 15 -27.27 -35.30 -5.54
N LEU A 16 -27.73 -34.69 -4.44
CA LEU A 16 -27.90 -33.24 -4.32
C LEU A 16 -26.51 -32.58 -4.33
N LEU A 17 -26.06 -32.18 -5.51
CA LEU A 17 -24.96 -31.24 -5.66
C LEU A 17 -25.44 -29.86 -5.19
N PHE A 18 -25.22 -29.54 -3.92
CA PHE A 18 -25.30 -28.17 -3.44
C PHE A 18 -24.20 -27.37 -4.16
N LEU A 19 -24.60 -26.58 -5.16
CA LEU A 19 -23.76 -25.54 -5.76
C LEU A 19 -23.49 -24.48 -4.69
N TRP A 20 -22.42 -24.66 -3.91
CA TRP A 20 -21.92 -23.63 -3.01
C TRP A 20 -21.30 -22.53 -3.87
N SER A 21 -22.10 -21.52 -4.21
CA SER A 21 -21.58 -20.30 -4.82
C SER A 21 -20.76 -19.56 -3.75
N PRO A 22 -19.47 -19.26 -4.00
CA PRO A 22 -18.72 -18.41 -3.09
C PRO A 22 -19.41 -17.05 -3.00
N PRO A 23 -19.48 -16.44 -1.81
CA PRO A 23 -20.15 -15.16 -1.64
C PRO A 23 -19.43 -14.09 -2.49
N ALA A 24 -20.21 -13.24 -3.16
CA ALA A 24 -19.70 -12.28 -4.13
C ALA A 24 -18.73 -11.28 -3.47
N ALA A 25 -17.59 -11.03 -4.12
CA ALA A 25 -16.60 -10.08 -3.64
C ALA A 25 -17.13 -8.64 -3.73
N GLY A 26 -16.88 -7.84 -2.69
CA GLY A 26 -17.27 -6.44 -2.60
C GLY A 26 -16.15 -5.46 -2.96
N THR A 27 -16.48 -4.18 -3.03
CA THR A 27 -15.49 -3.09 -3.17
C THR A 27 -15.45 -2.25 -1.90
N VAL A 28 -14.25 -2.05 -1.33
CA VAL A 28 -14.05 -1.09 -0.22
C VAL A 28 -13.61 0.24 -0.80
N SER A 29 -14.35 1.30 -0.53
CA SER A 29 -14.09 2.64 -1.09
C SER A 29 -14.27 3.73 -0.05
N GLY A 30 -13.81 4.94 -0.35
CA GLY A 30 -13.99 6.09 0.52
C GLY A 30 -13.09 7.27 0.13
N LYS A 31 -13.01 8.25 1.01
CA LYS A 31 -12.10 9.39 0.90
C LYS A 31 -11.15 9.49 2.08
N VAL A 32 -9.88 9.78 1.78
CA VAL A 32 -8.87 10.21 2.76
C VAL A 32 -8.92 11.74 2.86
N GLY A 33 -9.37 12.24 4.00
CA GLY A 33 -9.44 13.66 4.34
C GLY A 33 -8.22 14.15 5.09
N ALA A 34 -7.97 15.46 4.99
CA ALA A 34 -6.95 16.15 5.78
C ALA A 34 -7.38 16.29 7.26
N PRO A 35 -6.44 16.36 8.22
CA PRO A 35 -6.75 16.49 9.64
C PRO A 35 -7.61 17.73 9.91
N GLU A 36 -8.56 17.61 10.83
CA GLU A 36 -9.36 18.74 11.31
C GLU A 36 -8.41 19.81 11.92
N GLY A 37 -8.51 21.06 11.46
CA GLY A 37 -7.61 22.16 11.89
C GLY A 37 -6.28 22.31 11.14
N ALA A 38 -5.98 21.45 10.15
CA ALA A 38 -4.76 21.54 9.32
C ALA A 38 -4.64 22.83 8.48
N ALA A 39 -5.70 23.64 8.40
CA ALA A 39 -5.68 24.94 7.73
C ALA A 39 -4.88 26.04 8.46
N GLN A 40 -4.47 25.86 9.73
CA GLN A 40 -4.04 27.00 10.56
C GLN A 40 -2.63 26.96 11.16
N LYS A 41 -1.96 25.80 11.23
CA LYS A 41 -0.55 25.79 11.67
C LYS A 41 0.33 25.60 10.43
N ARG A 42 0.94 26.70 9.96
CA ARG A 42 2.10 26.65 9.05
C ARG A 42 3.09 25.68 9.68
N LEU A 43 3.10 24.45 9.19
CA LEU A 43 4.00 23.43 9.67
C LEU A 43 5.39 23.78 9.17
N ARG A 44 6.13 24.60 9.92
CA ARG A 44 7.57 24.79 9.74
C ARG A 44 8.27 23.55 10.29
N ALA A 45 8.02 22.41 9.66
CA ALA A 45 8.86 21.27 9.86
C ALA A 45 10.16 21.60 9.11
N LYS A 46 11.23 21.86 9.87
CA LYS A 46 12.61 22.10 9.38
C LYS A 46 13.20 20.79 8.82
N LEU A 47 12.36 19.99 8.16
CA LEU A 47 12.56 18.55 7.96
C LEU A 47 13.61 18.23 6.89
N TYR A 48 14.03 19.20 6.07
CA TYR A 48 14.95 18.91 4.97
C TYR A 48 15.96 20.02 4.65
N GLY A 49 16.56 20.62 5.69
CA GLY A 49 17.88 21.27 5.58
C GLY A 49 18.04 22.39 4.52
N GLY A 50 16.96 23.04 4.12
CA GLY A 50 16.97 24.22 3.25
C GLY A 50 15.71 25.02 3.49
N ASP A 51 15.78 26.33 3.30
CA ASP A 51 14.65 27.27 3.42
C ASP A 51 13.59 27.09 2.31
N ALA A 52 13.43 25.87 1.79
CA ALA A 52 12.24 25.47 1.08
C ALA A 52 11.10 25.49 2.10
N VAL A 53 10.34 26.58 2.08
CA VAL A 53 8.98 26.61 2.61
C VAL A 53 8.27 25.41 2.00
N ALA A 54 8.10 24.33 2.77
CA ALA A 54 7.35 23.15 2.38
C ALA A 54 5.89 23.58 2.19
N GLY A 55 5.60 24.11 1.00
CA GLY A 55 4.25 24.47 0.61
C GLY A 55 3.43 23.21 0.48
N ARG A 56 2.43 23.05 1.35
CA ARG A 56 1.22 22.21 1.15
C ARG A 56 1.38 20.70 0.89
N LYS A 57 2.56 20.08 1.00
CA LYS A 57 2.73 18.63 0.75
C LYS A 57 2.15 17.73 1.85
N ASP A 58 1.90 18.26 3.05
CA ASP A 58 1.24 17.51 4.13
C ASP A 58 -0.25 17.28 3.87
N ALA A 59 -0.86 18.09 2.99
CA ALA A 59 -2.26 17.95 2.57
C ALA A 59 -2.43 17.12 1.30
N ASP A 60 -1.35 16.67 0.64
CA ASP A 60 -1.43 15.90 -0.60
C ASP A 60 -1.97 14.49 -0.31
N PRO A 61 -3.21 14.17 -0.76
CA PRO A 61 -3.80 12.87 -0.49
C PRO A 61 -3.11 11.75 -1.27
N THR A 62 -2.39 12.05 -2.36
CA THR A 62 -1.71 11.04 -3.19
C THR A 62 -0.55 10.34 -2.49
N LEU A 63 -0.15 10.83 -1.32
CA LEU A 63 0.84 10.19 -0.46
C LEU A 63 0.23 9.16 0.51
N ALA A 64 -1.10 9.05 0.55
CA ALA A 64 -1.78 8.10 1.43
C ALA A 64 -1.91 6.72 0.76
N VAL A 65 -1.52 5.68 1.48
CA VAL A 65 -1.70 4.28 1.10
C VAL A 65 -2.75 3.67 2.02
N VAL A 66 -3.73 2.99 1.42
CA VAL A 66 -4.86 2.37 2.10
C VAL A 66 -4.82 0.86 1.85
N TRP A 67 -4.99 0.04 2.88
CA TRP A 67 -5.04 -1.43 2.73
C TRP A 67 -5.94 -2.08 3.77
N LEU A 68 -6.21 -3.38 3.56
CA LEU A 68 -6.92 -4.22 4.52
C LEU A 68 -5.97 -5.17 5.24
N GLU A 69 -6.08 -5.23 6.56
CA GLU A 69 -5.50 -6.27 7.41
C GLU A 69 -6.56 -7.33 7.75
N GLY A 70 -6.13 -8.56 8.04
CA GLY A 70 -7.03 -9.68 8.34
C GLY A 70 -7.64 -10.36 7.11
N VAL A 71 -7.28 -9.91 5.91
CA VAL A 71 -7.64 -10.58 4.65
C VAL A 71 -6.60 -11.65 4.30
N ALA A 72 -7.07 -12.84 3.96
CA ALA A 72 -6.18 -13.90 3.51
C ALA A 72 -5.55 -13.52 2.16
N ALA A 73 -4.22 -13.62 2.06
CA ALA A 73 -3.56 -13.46 0.78
C ALA A 73 -4.02 -14.57 -0.18
N PRO A 74 -4.35 -14.25 -1.45
CA PRO A 74 -4.67 -15.27 -2.42
C PRO A 74 -3.44 -16.16 -2.67
N ALA A 75 -3.67 -17.41 -3.11
CA ALA A 75 -2.59 -18.36 -3.40
C ALA A 75 -1.57 -17.82 -4.42
N LYS A 76 -2.02 -16.93 -5.30
CA LYS A 76 -1.16 -16.15 -6.19
C LYS A 76 -1.59 -14.69 -6.14
N THR A 77 -0.68 -13.82 -5.76
CA THR A 77 -0.81 -12.38 -5.93
C THR A 77 -0.02 -11.97 -7.16
N GLU A 78 -0.68 -11.36 -8.15
CA GLU A 78 0.00 -10.90 -9.35
C GLU A 78 0.98 -9.78 -9.00
N SER A 79 2.19 -9.86 -9.53
CA SER A 79 3.17 -8.78 -9.48
C SER A 79 3.16 -7.99 -10.78
N LYS A 80 3.41 -6.69 -10.67
CA LYS A 80 3.44 -5.77 -11.81
C LYS A 80 4.70 -4.92 -11.77
N ASN A 81 5.23 -4.62 -12.94
CA ASN A 81 6.32 -3.65 -13.05
C ASN A 81 5.78 -2.24 -12.75
N ALA A 82 6.60 -1.44 -12.09
CA ALA A 82 6.31 -0.03 -11.82
C ALA A 82 7.54 0.82 -12.12
N VAL A 83 7.37 2.14 -12.10
CA VAL A 83 8.44 3.10 -12.35
C VAL A 83 8.40 4.17 -11.28
N ILE A 84 9.57 4.52 -10.73
CA ILE A 84 9.76 5.73 -9.92
C ILE A 84 10.86 6.56 -10.59
N ARG A 85 10.47 7.70 -11.17
CA ARG A 85 11.37 8.61 -11.88
C ARG A 85 12.09 9.52 -10.90
N GLN A 86 13.32 9.89 -11.24
CA GLN A 86 14.03 11.01 -10.63
C GLN A 86 13.86 12.20 -11.57
N ASP A 87 12.99 13.14 -11.21
CA ASP A 87 12.57 14.26 -12.05
C ASP A 87 12.27 15.49 -11.18
N GLY A 88 12.91 16.61 -11.48
CA GLY A 88 12.75 17.86 -10.77
C GLY A 88 13.24 17.81 -9.32
N LEU A 89 14.34 17.09 -9.04
CA LEU A 89 14.86 16.83 -7.69
C LEU A 89 13.86 16.06 -6.80
N GLU A 90 12.96 15.28 -7.40
CA GLU A 90 11.96 14.47 -6.71
C GLU A 90 11.92 13.03 -7.22
N PHE A 91 11.50 12.12 -6.35
CA PHE A 91 11.03 10.81 -6.76
C PHE A 91 9.55 10.87 -7.14
N ARG A 92 9.20 10.38 -8.33
CA ARG A 92 7.83 10.44 -8.87
C ARG A 92 7.35 9.06 -9.36
N PRO A 93 6.26 8.49 -8.80
CA PRO A 93 5.48 9.03 -7.68
C PRO A 93 6.23 8.97 -6.34
N ARG A 94 5.81 9.79 -5.37
CA ARG A 94 6.36 9.82 -4.01
C ARG A 94 5.81 8.72 -3.09
N ALA A 95 4.64 8.19 -3.40
CA ALA A 95 4.08 7.00 -2.77
C ALA A 95 3.74 5.98 -3.83
N LEU A 96 4.13 4.74 -3.60
CA LEU A 96 3.87 3.61 -4.48
C LEU A 96 3.42 2.42 -3.63
N ALA A 97 2.42 1.68 -4.11
CA ALA A 97 2.01 0.41 -3.52
C ALA A 97 2.15 -0.68 -4.58
N ILE A 98 2.86 -1.75 -4.22
CA ILE A 98 3.14 -2.89 -5.11
C ILE A 98 2.99 -4.20 -4.32
N THR A 99 3.08 -5.31 -5.04
CA THR A 99 3.06 -6.65 -4.46
C THR A 99 4.47 -7.26 -4.46
N VAL A 100 4.69 -8.24 -3.59
CA VAL A 100 5.92 -9.04 -3.60
C VAL A 100 6.15 -9.64 -4.99
N GLY A 101 7.39 -9.58 -5.47
CA GLY A 101 7.81 -10.00 -6.80
C GLY A 101 7.72 -8.89 -7.87
N SER A 102 7.25 -7.70 -7.53
CA SER A 102 7.23 -6.56 -8.46
C SER A 102 8.63 -6.04 -8.75
N LYS A 103 8.89 -5.65 -10.00
CA LYS A 103 10.09 -4.93 -10.41
C LYS A 103 9.80 -3.43 -10.51
N VAL A 104 10.63 -2.58 -9.91
CA VAL A 104 10.55 -1.14 -10.07
C VAL A 104 11.77 -0.64 -10.82
N ASP A 105 11.53 0.12 -11.89
CA ASP A 105 12.57 0.80 -12.65
C ASP A 105 12.72 2.26 -12.16
N PHE A 106 13.96 2.71 -12.05
CA PHE A 106 14.34 4.03 -11.54
C PHE A 106 15.11 4.81 -12.61
N PRO A 107 14.44 5.42 -13.59
CA PRO A 107 15.12 6.30 -14.55
C PRO A 107 15.55 7.60 -13.89
N ASN A 108 16.68 8.15 -14.35
CA ASN A 108 17.08 9.52 -14.06
C ASN A 108 16.72 10.44 -15.23
N ASP A 109 15.73 11.31 -15.02
CA ASP A 109 15.25 12.26 -16.02
C ASP A 109 15.84 13.68 -15.79
N ASP A 110 16.51 13.90 -14.66
CA ASP A 110 17.22 15.16 -14.33
C ASP A 110 18.62 15.22 -14.97
N ASP A 111 19.10 16.43 -15.31
CA ASP A 111 20.46 16.66 -15.84
C ASP A 111 21.57 16.46 -14.78
N LEU A 112 21.17 16.21 -13.54
CA LEU A 112 22.07 15.98 -12.41
C LEU A 112 22.26 14.48 -12.18
N PHE A 113 23.38 14.12 -11.56
CA PHE A 113 23.56 12.78 -11.05
C PHE A 113 22.69 12.56 -9.83
N HIS A 114 21.89 11.49 -9.85
CA HIS A 114 21.07 11.08 -8.72
C HIS A 114 21.41 9.67 -8.27
N ASN A 115 21.11 9.43 -7.00
CA ASN A 115 21.27 8.16 -6.33
C ASN A 115 19.93 7.70 -5.75
N VAL A 116 19.73 6.38 -5.73
CA VAL A 116 18.60 5.72 -5.09
C VAL A 116 19.14 4.75 -4.06
N PHE A 117 18.76 4.97 -2.80
CA PHE A 117 19.08 4.03 -1.72
C PHE A 117 17.92 3.87 -0.73
N SER A 118 17.93 2.74 -0.02
CA SER A 118 17.08 2.48 1.15
C SER A 118 17.78 1.56 2.14
N PHE A 119 17.67 1.87 3.42
CA PHE A 119 18.10 1.00 4.52
C PHE A 119 16.95 0.24 5.19
N SER A 120 15.76 0.22 4.57
CA SER A 120 14.63 -0.56 5.08
C SER A 120 14.98 -2.04 5.17
N LYS A 121 14.64 -2.67 6.30
CA LYS A 121 14.88 -4.11 6.53
C LYS A 121 14.12 -5.01 5.55
N SER A 122 12.99 -4.54 5.04
CA SER A 122 12.19 -5.26 4.03
C SER A 122 12.98 -5.39 2.74
N ASN A 123 13.41 -4.29 2.14
CA ASN A 123 14.18 -4.30 0.90
C ASN A 123 15.29 -3.23 0.99
N ARG A 124 16.55 -3.66 1.14
CA ARG A 124 17.72 -2.78 1.09
C ARG A 124 18.06 -2.48 -0.36
N ILE A 125 18.30 -1.21 -0.67
CA ILE A 125 18.57 -0.74 -2.04
C ILE A 125 19.81 0.15 -2.01
N GLU A 126 20.75 -0.09 -2.91
CA GLU A 126 21.94 0.73 -3.11
C GLU A 126 22.29 0.73 -4.60
N LEU A 127 21.78 1.69 -5.37
CA LEU A 127 21.95 1.71 -6.83
C LEU A 127 23.15 2.54 -7.29
N GLY A 128 23.89 3.17 -6.37
CA GLY A 128 24.94 4.13 -6.70
C GLY A 128 24.38 5.38 -7.40
N SER A 129 25.27 6.27 -7.81
CA SER A 129 24.91 7.50 -8.53
C SER A 129 24.95 7.26 -10.04
N TYR A 130 24.02 7.84 -10.81
CA TYR A 130 23.96 7.69 -12.27
C TYR A 130 23.41 8.94 -12.98
N PRO A 131 23.86 9.22 -14.21
CA PRO A 131 23.49 10.41 -14.97
C PRO A 131 22.08 10.31 -15.58
N LYS A 132 21.64 11.42 -16.19
CA LYS A 132 20.43 11.49 -17.01
C LYS A 132 20.37 10.39 -18.06
N GLY A 133 19.18 9.86 -18.28
CA GLY A 133 18.87 8.86 -19.31
C GLY A 133 19.22 7.42 -18.91
N GLU A 134 19.98 7.22 -17.83
CA GLU A 134 20.22 5.88 -17.28
C GLU A 134 19.05 5.45 -16.38
N SER A 135 18.76 4.16 -16.37
CA SER A 135 17.75 3.54 -15.49
C SER A 135 18.30 2.28 -14.85
N LYS A 136 18.00 2.10 -13.56
CA LYS A 136 18.34 0.89 -12.79
C LYS A 136 17.08 0.27 -12.22
N SER A 137 17.08 -1.04 -11.99
CA SER A 137 15.88 -1.78 -11.56
C SER A 137 16.10 -2.55 -10.27
N VAL A 138 15.05 -2.71 -9.47
CA VAL A 138 15.03 -3.54 -8.26
C VAL A 138 13.80 -4.43 -8.27
N VAL A 139 13.95 -5.71 -7.93
CA VAL A 139 12.83 -6.62 -7.63
C VAL A 139 12.59 -6.61 -6.11
N PHE A 140 11.34 -6.45 -5.70
CA PHE A 140 10.94 -6.36 -4.29
C PHE A 140 10.40 -7.71 -3.84
N ASP A 141 11.21 -8.50 -3.12
CA ASP A 141 10.91 -9.88 -2.74
C ASP A 141 10.33 -10.02 -1.32
N LYS A 142 10.32 -8.93 -0.54
CA LYS A 142 9.88 -8.92 0.85
C LYS A 142 8.82 -7.85 1.09
N LYS A 143 7.73 -8.25 1.77
CA LYS A 143 6.69 -7.31 2.19
C LYS A 143 7.22 -6.29 3.20
N GLY A 144 6.62 -5.10 3.21
CA GLY A 144 6.91 -4.03 4.16
C GLY A 144 7.14 -2.67 3.49
N LEU A 145 7.40 -1.67 4.33
CA LEU A 145 7.64 -0.29 3.90
C LEU A 145 9.11 -0.06 3.52
N VAL A 146 9.34 0.50 2.34
CA VAL A 146 10.65 0.90 1.83
C VAL A 146 10.71 2.43 1.79
N ASP A 147 11.64 3.00 2.55
CA ASP A 147 11.94 4.43 2.59
C ASP A 147 13.07 4.72 1.59
N LEU A 148 12.71 5.24 0.41
CA LEU A 148 13.64 5.59 -0.66
C LEU A 148 14.17 7.00 -0.47
N ARG A 149 15.48 7.17 -0.64
CA ARG A 149 16.19 8.44 -0.45
C ARG A 149 17.23 8.66 -1.54
N CYS A 150 17.55 9.93 -1.77
CA CYS A 150 18.74 10.35 -2.48
C CYS A 150 19.83 10.77 -1.51
N GLU A 151 21.08 10.35 -1.74
CA GLU A 151 22.19 10.63 -0.82
C GLU A 151 22.49 12.13 -0.74
N VAL A 152 22.50 12.82 -1.89
CA VAL A 152 22.87 14.24 -2.00
C VAL A 152 21.68 15.15 -1.67
N HIS A 153 20.50 14.88 -2.25
CA HIS A 153 19.32 15.73 -2.13
C HIS A 153 18.41 15.24 -1.00
N LYS A 154 18.62 15.71 0.23
CA LYS A 154 17.92 15.18 1.43
C LYS A 154 16.39 15.26 1.37
N HIS A 155 15.83 16.18 0.59
CA HIS A 155 14.38 16.33 0.40
C HIS A 155 13.78 15.33 -0.61
N MET A 156 14.62 14.68 -1.40
CA MET A 156 14.23 13.73 -2.42
C MET A 156 14.00 12.37 -1.76
N ARG A 157 12.72 12.09 -1.48
CA ARG A 157 12.25 10.93 -0.71
C ARG A 157 10.95 10.39 -1.28
N ALA A 158 10.81 9.06 -1.28
CA ALA A 158 9.59 8.35 -1.65
C ALA A 158 9.38 7.12 -0.77
N PHE A 159 8.17 6.57 -0.80
CA PHE A 159 7.81 5.37 -0.05
C PHE A 159 7.21 4.32 -0.97
N ILE A 160 7.67 3.10 -0.82
CA ILE A 160 7.07 1.94 -1.45
C ILE A 160 6.50 1.04 -0.36
N HIS A 161 5.19 0.81 -0.37
CA HIS A 161 4.56 -0.26 0.38
C HIS A 161 4.53 -1.53 -0.47
N VAL A 162 5.18 -2.59 0.02
CA VAL A 162 5.16 -3.91 -0.61
C VAL A 162 4.22 -4.83 0.17
N PHE A 163 3.16 -5.29 -0.49
CA PHE A 163 2.15 -6.18 0.09
C PHE A 163 2.28 -7.62 -0.44
N ASP A 164 1.80 -8.61 0.31
CA ASP A 164 1.68 -10.00 -0.13
C ASP A 164 0.27 -10.33 -0.69
N HIS A 165 -0.65 -9.36 -0.66
CA HIS A 165 -2.02 -9.45 -1.16
C HIS A 165 -2.39 -8.24 -2.03
N PRO A 166 -3.42 -8.31 -2.89
CA PRO A 166 -3.81 -7.21 -3.78
C PRO A 166 -4.73 -6.15 -3.15
N TYR A 167 -5.15 -6.35 -1.90
CA TYR A 167 -6.16 -5.52 -1.23
C TYR A 167 -5.60 -4.20 -0.66
N PHE A 168 -5.16 -3.32 -1.56
CA PHE A 168 -4.64 -2.00 -1.24
C PHE A 168 -4.92 -1.00 -2.37
N ALA A 169 -4.77 0.30 -2.06
CA ALA A 169 -4.85 1.40 -3.01
C ALA A 169 -3.94 2.55 -2.56
N VAL A 170 -3.48 3.36 -3.52
CA VAL A 170 -2.97 4.71 -3.25
C VAL A 170 -4.14 5.67 -3.47
N ALA A 171 -4.34 6.63 -2.56
CA ALA A 171 -5.42 7.60 -2.72
C ALA A 171 -5.18 8.51 -3.94
N ALA A 172 -6.26 8.89 -4.60
CA ALA A 172 -6.25 9.81 -5.72
C ALA A 172 -6.06 11.27 -5.25
N ALA A 173 -5.85 12.18 -6.20
CA ALA A 173 -5.65 13.61 -5.90
C ALA A 173 -6.84 14.26 -5.16
N ASP A 174 -8.05 13.73 -5.32
CA ASP A 174 -9.26 14.17 -4.62
C ASP A 174 -9.49 13.44 -3.28
N GLY A 175 -8.51 12.66 -2.83
CA GLY A 175 -8.54 11.81 -1.65
C GLY A 175 -9.28 10.49 -1.84
N GLY A 176 -9.93 10.25 -2.98
CA GLY A 176 -10.69 9.02 -3.21
C GLY A 176 -9.80 7.78 -3.26
N TYR A 177 -10.28 6.66 -2.74
CA TYR A 177 -9.65 5.36 -2.91
C TYR A 177 -10.70 4.27 -3.19
N SER A 178 -10.27 3.19 -3.85
CA SER A 178 -11.11 2.03 -4.15
C SER A 178 -10.26 0.75 -4.17
N ILE A 179 -10.69 -0.25 -3.41
CA ILE A 179 -10.07 -1.58 -3.30
C ILE A 179 -11.13 -2.60 -3.76
N PRO A 180 -11.05 -3.08 -5.01
CA PRO A 180 -12.03 -4.00 -5.56
C PRO A 180 -11.77 -5.45 -5.15
N ASN A 181 -12.76 -6.31 -5.43
CA ASN A 181 -12.66 -7.77 -5.30
C ASN A 181 -12.30 -8.26 -3.90
N VAL A 182 -12.71 -7.54 -2.85
CA VAL A 182 -12.48 -7.92 -1.46
C VAL A 182 -13.48 -9.01 -1.08
N PRO A 183 -13.02 -10.19 -0.60
CA PRO A 183 -13.92 -11.24 -0.14
C PRO A 183 -14.83 -10.73 0.99
N PRO A 184 -16.05 -11.26 1.14
CA PRO A 184 -16.89 -10.89 2.27
C PRO A 184 -16.28 -11.30 3.61
N GLY A 185 -16.35 -10.41 4.60
CA GLY A 185 -15.72 -10.63 5.90
C GLY A 185 -15.52 -9.35 6.71
N LYS A 186 -14.96 -9.52 7.90
CA LYS A 186 -14.59 -8.42 8.80
C LYS A 186 -13.08 -8.22 8.74
N TYR A 187 -12.67 -6.99 8.48
CA TYR A 187 -11.28 -6.60 8.29
C TYR A 187 -10.97 -5.32 9.04
N THR A 188 -9.69 -5.00 9.13
CA THR A 188 -9.23 -3.67 9.57
C THR A 188 -8.72 -2.90 8.36
N LEU A 189 -9.40 -1.81 8.02
CA LEU A 189 -8.91 -0.82 7.07
C LEU A 189 -7.81 0.01 7.73
N VAL A 190 -6.65 0.11 7.08
CA VAL A 190 -5.55 0.94 7.52
C VAL A 190 -5.26 2.01 6.49
N VAL A 191 -5.13 3.26 6.95
CA VAL A 191 -4.69 4.40 6.13
C VAL A 191 -3.39 4.91 6.70
N TRP A 192 -2.33 4.87 5.89
CA TRP A 192 -1.01 5.40 6.24
C TRP A 192 -0.64 6.57 5.35
N LYS A 193 0.04 7.55 5.92
CA LYS A 193 0.71 8.63 5.20
C LYS A 193 1.99 8.99 5.95
N GLU A 194 3.02 9.39 5.21
CA GLU A 194 4.29 9.85 5.81
C GLU A 194 4.03 10.90 6.90
N PHE A 195 4.64 10.72 8.08
CA PHE A 195 4.54 11.59 9.26
C PHE A 195 3.21 11.60 10.01
N PHE A 196 2.25 10.74 9.65
CA PHE A 196 1.01 10.56 10.39
C PHE A 196 1.01 9.21 11.09
N ASP A 197 0.31 9.13 12.23
CA ASP A 197 -0.05 7.83 12.78
C ASP A 197 -1.03 7.14 11.84
N PRO A 198 -0.80 5.86 11.49
CA PRO A 198 -1.75 5.15 10.66
C PRO A 198 -3.11 5.02 11.36
N VAL A 199 -4.16 5.43 10.67
CA VAL A 199 -5.54 5.32 11.16
C VAL A 199 -6.07 3.93 10.85
N ARG A 200 -6.69 3.29 11.84
CA ARG A 200 -7.29 1.97 11.72
C ARG A 200 -8.79 2.05 11.93
N ARG A 201 -9.57 1.36 11.09
CA ARG A 201 -11.04 1.28 11.17
C ARG A 201 -11.49 -0.14 10.91
N ASP A 202 -12.40 -0.65 11.73
CA ASP A 202 -13.07 -1.91 11.42
C ASP A 202 -14.00 -1.71 10.22
N VAL A 203 -13.99 -2.66 9.30
CA VAL A 203 -14.84 -2.66 8.11
C VAL A 203 -15.41 -4.05 7.89
N GLU A 204 -16.72 -4.11 7.67
CA GLU A 204 -17.41 -5.32 7.27
C GLU A 204 -17.76 -5.20 5.78
N VAL A 205 -17.25 -6.15 4.99
CA VAL A 205 -17.43 -6.19 3.54
C VAL A 205 -18.47 -7.23 3.20
N ASN A 206 -19.52 -6.79 2.51
CA ASN A 206 -20.58 -7.64 1.99
C ASN A 206 -20.59 -7.56 0.45
N ALA A 207 -21.56 -8.22 -0.20
CA ALA A 207 -21.71 -8.20 -1.66
C ALA A 207 -21.85 -6.77 -2.23
N ASP A 208 -22.44 -5.85 -1.47
CA ASP A 208 -22.58 -4.42 -1.86
C ASP A 208 -21.29 -3.61 -1.64
N GLY A 209 -20.23 -4.22 -1.10
CA GLY A 209 -19.00 -3.55 -0.71
C GLY A 209 -19.09 -2.86 0.65
N ALA A 210 -18.19 -1.89 0.87
CA ALA A 210 -18.17 -1.05 2.05
C ALA A 210 -17.67 0.36 1.69
N LYS A 211 -18.22 1.38 2.35
CA LYS A 211 -17.77 2.78 2.22
C LYS A 211 -17.27 3.31 3.56
N VAL A 212 -16.02 3.75 3.61
CA VAL A 212 -15.37 4.24 4.83
C VAL A 212 -14.58 5.50 4.52
N ASP A 213 -15.03 6.65 5.00
CA ASP A 213 -14.25 7.88 4.91
C ASP A 213 -13.29 7.97 6.11
N VAL A 214 -12.06 8.39 5.88
CA VAL A 214 -11.00 8.44 6.89
C VAL A 214 -10.37 9.82 6.93
N THR A 215 -10.39 10.44 8.10
CA THR A 215 -9.62 11.66 8.37
C THR A 215 -8.32 11.28 9.05
N LEU A 216 -7.19 11.73 8.50
CA LEU A 216 -5.88 11.53 9.12
C LEU A 216 -5.81 12.27 10.48
N SER A 217 -5.09 11.70 11.44
CA SER A 217 -4.82 12.32 12.73
C SER A 217 -3.90 13.54 12.61
N ALA A 218 -3.65 14.24 13.72
CA ALA A 218 -2.63 15.29 13.74
C ALA A 218 -1.25 14.69 13.40
N LEU A 219 -0.39 15.51 12.77
CA LEU A 219 0.97 15.11 12.43
C LEU A 219 1.74 14.67 13.67
N LEU A 220 2.54 13.62 13.54
CA LEU A 220 3.48 13.23 14.57
C LEU A 220 4.54 14.31 14.80
N ASP A 221 4.64 14.81 16.04
CA ASP A 221 5.78 15.60 16.51
C ASP A 221 7.01 14.67 16.60
N ARG A 222 7.68 14.40 15.47
CA ARG A 222 8.95 13.68 15.48
C ARG A 222 10.12 14.65 15.60
N PRO A 223 11.04 14.49 16.57
CA PRO A 223 12.31 15.19 16.54
C PRO A 223 13.05 14.80 15.25
N ALA A 224 13.78 15.75 14.67
CA ALA A 224 14.43 15.63 13.35
C ALA A 224 15.58 14.59 13.29
N ASP A 225 15.81 13.85 14.36
CA ASP A 225 16.82 12.81 14.49
C ASP A 225 16.14 11.52 14.94
N LEU A 226 15.85 10.63 13.98
CA LEU A 226 15.65 9.22 14.26
C LEU A 226 16.30 8.40 13.15
N THR A 227 17.51 7.94 13.47
CA THR A 227 18.05 6.67 13.01
C THR A 227 16.99 5.58 13.15
N VAL A 228 16.76 4.80 12.08
CA VAL A 228 15.85 3.67 12.10
C VAL A 228 16.48 2.56 12.94
N GLY A 229 16.07 2.45 14.21
CA GLY A 229 16.47 1.31 15.04
C GLY A 229 16.31 1.49 16.54
N ALA A 230 15.08 1.55 17.04
CA ALA A 230 14.70 1.04 18.38
C ALA A 230 13.23 1.36 18.64
N ALA A 231 12.37 0.35 18.57
CA ALA A 231 11.11 0.22 19.33
C ALA A 231 10.29 -0.93 18.72
N CYS A 232 10.76 -2.16 18.86
CA CYS A 232 9.92 -3.34 18.70
C CYS A 232 10.28 -4.48 19.65
N CYS A 233 11.20 -4.26 20.59
CA CYS A 233 11.57 -5.24 21.60
C CYS A 233 11.58 -4.54 22.95
N ASP A 234 10.44 -4.54 23.64
CA ASP A 234 10.37 -4.76 25.09
C ASP A 234 8.92 -5.03 25.46
N ALA A 235 8.55 -6.29 25.28
CA ALA A 235 7.44 -6.94 25.96
C ALA A 235 7.87 -8.38 26.24
N ARG A 236 8.70 -8.54 27.27
CA ARG A 236 8.76 -9.70 28.18
C ARG A 236 9.70 -9.42 29.34
#